data_AF-A0A0M8RPI1-F1
#
_entry.id   AF-A0A0M8RPI1-F1
#
_cell.length_a   1.000
_cell.length_b   1.000
_cell.length_c   1.000
_cell.angle_alpha   90.00
_cell.angle_beta   90.00
_cell.angle_gamma   90.00
#
_symmetry.space_group_name_H-M   'P 1'
#
loop_
_entity.id
_entity.type
_entity.pdbx_description
1 polymer ?
#
loop_
_entity_poly.entity_id
_entity_poly.type
_entity_poly.pdbx_seq_one_letter_code
_entity_poly.pdbx_strand_id
1 'polypeptide(L)' 'MAGVAAYLRAEGLLALVHTEVDPVYEGNGVGSALTRHALDTARADGLRVLAVCPFVAGWMERHPEYRDLAYENRSKVTD' A
#
# COMPACT_ATOMS: atom_id res chain seq x y z
N MET A 1 0.76 -20.19 -4.60
CA MET A 1 0.29 -18.84 -4.20
C MET A 1 0.78 -17.88 -5.27
N ALA A 2 -0.05 -16.97 -5.79
CA ALA A 2 0.36 -16.11 -6.92
C ALA A 2 1.16 -14.86 -6.49
N GLY A 3 1.05 -14.45 -5.23
CA GLY A 3 1.78 -13.31 -4.67
C GLY A 3 1.33 -12.99 -3.25
N VAL A 4 2.05 -12.09 -2.58
CA VAL A 4 1.82 -11.66 -1.19
C VAL A 4 1.94 -10.13 -1.07
N ALA A 5 1.12 -9.53 -0.20
CA ALA A 5 1.32 -8.17 0.28
C ALA A 5 1.55 -8.21 1.80
N ALA A 6 2.74 -7.80 2.24
CA ALA A 6 3.10 -7.74 3.65
C ALA A 6 2.86 -6.32 4.19
N TYR A 7 2.32 -6.24 5.41
CA TYR A 7 2.02 -4.99 6.07
C TYR A 7 2.30 -5.03 7.57
N LEU A 8 2.50 -3.85 8.15
CA LEU A 8 2.50 -3.62 9.59
C LEU A 8 1.28 -2.77 9.95
N ARG A 9 0.58 -3.14 11.03
CA ARG A 9 -0.54 -2.37 11.57
C ARG A 9 -0.12 -1.66 12.85
N ALA A 10 -0.46 -0.39 12.94
CA ALA A 10 -0.37 0.43 14.14
C ALA A 10 -1.68 1.22 14.31
N GLU A 11 -1.85 1.91 15.43
CA GLU A 11 -3.05 2.71 15.68
C GLU A 11 -3.22 3.78 14.59
N GLY A 12 -4.32 3.68 13.83
CA GLY A 12 -4.65 4.59 12.74
C GLY A 12 -3.79 4.46 11.47
N LEU A 13 -2.90 3.47 11.39
CA LEU A 13 -1.93 3.34 10.30
C LEU A 13 -1.76 1.90 9.80
N LEU A 14 -1.75 1.73 8.48
CA LEU A 14 -1.33 0.53 7.76
C LEU A 14 -0.07 0.83 6.94
N ALA A 15 1.07 0.29 7.33
CA ALA A 15 2.30 0.41 6.55
C ALA A 15 2.41 -0.77 5.57
N LEU A 16 2.31 -0.50 4.27
CA LEU A 16 2.50 -1.50 3.22
C LEU A 16 3.98 -1.61 2.88
N VAL A 17 4.64 -2.63 3.44
CA VAL A 17 6.10 -2.74 3.46
C VAL A 17 6.67 -3.52 2.29
N HIS A 18 5.93 -4.48 1.75
CA HIS A 18 6.40 -5.30 0.66
C HIS A 18 5.25 -5.89 -0.14
N THR A 19 5.44 -6.05 -1.44
CA THR A 19 4.52 -6.77 -2.32
C THR A 19 5.36 -7.56 -3.30
N GLU A 20 5.10 -8.86 -3.39
CA GLU A 20 5.81 -9.78 -4.27
C GLU A 20 4.78 -10.61 -5.04
N VAL A 21 5.09 -10.89 -6.30
CA VAL A 21 4.30 -11.74 -7.19
C VAL A 21 5.25 -12.83 -7.66
N ASP A 22 4.78 -14.08 -7.66
CA ASP A 22 5.57 -15.18 -8.20
C ASP A 22 5.84 -14.90 -9.70
N PRO A 23 7.09 -15.02 -10.18
CA PRO A 23 7.48 -14.66 -11.55
C PRO A 23 6.56 -15.22 -12.64
N VAL A 24 6.00 -16.43 -12.45
CA VAL A 24 5.12 -17.05 -13.47
C VAL A 24 3.77 -16.34 -13.60
N TYR A 25 3.41 -15.48 -12.64
CA TYR A 25 2.18 -14.68 -12.63
C TYR A 25 2.44 -13.18 -12.84
N GLU A 26 3.69 -12.74 -13.02
CA GLU A 26 4.00 -11.36 -13.37
C GLU A 26 3.28 -10.92 -14.65
N GLY A 27 2.98 -9.62 -14.77
CA GLY A 27 2.23 -9.07 -15.91
C GLY A 27 0.72 -9.35 -15.89
N ASN A 28 0.21 -10.24 -15.03
CA ASN A 28 -1.21 -10.59 -14.96
C ASN A 28 -2.03 -9.75 -13.96
N GLY A 29 -1.47 -8.63 -13.47
CA GLY A 29 -2.17 -7.71 -12.57
C GLY A 29 -2.30 -8.18 -11.10
N VAL A 30 -1.66 -9.29 -10.70
CA VAL A 30 -1.75 -9.84 -9.33
C VAL A 30 -1.31 -8.82 -8.28
N GLY A 31 -0.17 -8.16 -8.48
CA GLY A 31 0.32 -7.12 -7.55
C GLY A 31 -0.67 -5.96 -7.42
N SER A 32 -1.31 -5.56 -8.51
CA SER A 32 -2.33 -4.51 -8.49
C SER A 32 -3.57 -4.92 -7.71
N ALA A 33 -4.02 -6.18 -7.85
CA ALA A 33 -5.13 -6.71 -7.09
C ALA A 33 -4.82 -6.78 -5.58
N LEU A 34 -3.61 -7.23 -5.22
CA LEU A 34 -3.15 -7.26 -3.83
C LEU A 34 -3.09 -5.86 -3.21
N THR A 35 -2.47 -4.90 -3.91
CA THR A 35 -2.40 -3.51 -3.45
C THR A 35 -3.79 -2.91 -3.27
N ARG A 36 -4.66 -3.05 -4.27
CA ARG A 36 -6.04 -2.54 -4.20
C ARG A 36 -6.77 -3.09 -2.99
N HIS A 37 -6.71 -4.40 -2.78
CA HIS A 37 -7.38 -5.05 -1.65
C HIS A 37 -6.87 -4.53 -0.30
N ALA A 38 -5.55 -4.34 -0.17
CA ALA A 38 -4.96 -3.81 1.05
C ALA A 38 -5.37 -2.35 1.32
N LEU A 39 -5.46 -1.52 0.28
CA LEU A 39 -5.91 -0.13 0.38
C LEU A 39 -7.42 -0.03 0.70
N ASP A 40 -8.24 -0.86 0.07
CA ASP A 40 -9.68 -0.94 0.36
C ASP A 40 -9.92 -1.36 1.82
N THR A 41 -9.11 -2.30 2.33
CA THR A 41 -9.14 -2.70 3.74
C THR A 41 -8.74 -1.54 4.65
N ALA A 42 -7.67 -0.81 4.32
CA ALA A 42 -7.27 0.37 5.09
C ALA A 42 -8.39 1.41 5.16
N ARG A 43 -9.07 1.68 4.03
CA ARG A 43 -10.20 2.61 3.98
C ARG A 43 -11.36 2.13 4.85
N ALA A 44 -11.74 0.86 4.74
CA ALA A 44 -12.83 0.28 5.54
C ALA A 44 -12.54 0.35 7.05
N ASP A 45 -11.27 0.18 7.43
CA ASP A 45 -10.80 0.23 8.81
C ASP A 45 -10.53 1.67 9.30
N GLY A 46 -10.72 2.70 8.45
CA GLY A 46 -10.44 4.10 8.78
C GLY A 46 -8.95 4.42 8.99
N LEU A 47 -8.06 3.60 8.42
CA LEU A 47 -6.61 3.73 8.56
C LEU A 47 -6.01 4.60 7.46
N ARG A 48 -4.96 5.34 7.79
CA ARG A 48 -4.05 5.93 6.80
C ARG A 48 -3.03 4.89 6.33
N VAL A 49 -2.45 5.09 5.16
CA VAL A 49 -1.52 4.16 4.52
C VAL A 49 -0.15 4.78 4.37
N LEU A 50 0.86 4.14 4.96
CA LEU A 50 2.26 4.44 4.67
C LEU A 50 2.77 3.45 3.59
N ALA A 51 2.91 3.92 2.36
CA ALA A 51 3.39 3.11 1.23
C ALA A 51 4.93 3.02 1.22
N VAL A 52 5.48 2.15 2.07
CA VAL A 52 6.94 1.90 2.13
C VAL A 52 7.41 1.13 0.90
N CYS A 53 6.60 0.19 0.41
CA CYS A 53 6.90 -0.55 -0.81
C CYS A 53 6.84 0.38 -2.04
N PRO A 54 7.92 0.46 -2.86
CA PRO A 54 7.95 1.35 -4.02
C PRO A 54 6.92 0.97 -5.08
N PHE A 55 6.59 -0.32 -5.22
CA PHE A 55 5.52 -0.77 -6.09
C PHE A 55 4.16 -0.20 -5.67
N VAL A 56 3.85 -0.26 -4.38
CA VAL A 56 2.60 0.30 -3.83
C VAL A 56 2.55 1.81 -4.00
N ALA A 57 3.65 2.52 -3.70
CA ALA A 57 3.74 3.97 -3.88
C ALA A 57 3.47 4.37 -5.33
N GLY A 58 4.19 3.79 -6.29
CA GLY A 58 3.98 4.06 -7.71
C GLY A 58 2.61 3.59 -8.23
N TRP A 59 2.01 2.57 -7.61
CA TRP A 59 0.63 2.16 -7.91
C TRP A 59 -0.37 3.23 -7.45
N MET A 60 -0.23 3.76 -6.23
CA MET A 60 -1.10 4.82 -5.69
C MET A 60 -0.99 6.13 -6.48
N GLU A 61 0.18 6.46 -7.03
CA GLU A 61 0.34 7.62 -7.91
C GLU A 61 -0.56 7.55 -9.15
N ARG A 62 -0.76 6.34 -9.70
CA ARG A 62 -1.61 6.07 -10.86
C ARG A 62 -3.10 5.93 -10.51
N HIS A 63 -3.44 5.83 -9.23
CA HIS A 63 -4.80 5.62 -8.73
C HIS A 63 -5.19 6.74 -7.75
N PRO A 64 -5.51 7.94 -8.27
CA PRO A 64 -5.76 9.13 -7.47
C PRO A 64 -6.92 8.99 -6.48
N GLU A 65 -7.83 8.05 -6.72
CA GLU A 65 -8.94 7.69 -5.83
C GLU A 65 -8.50 7.12 -4.47
N TYR A 66 -7.21 6.82 -4.28
CA TYR A 66 -6.63 6.39 -2.99
C TYR A 66 -5.76 7.46 -2.31
N ARG A 67 -5.65 8.67 -2.89
CA ARG A 67 -4.79 9.74 -2.35
C ARG A 67 -5.16 10.16 -0.93
N ASP A 68 -6.44 10.13 -0.59
CA ASP A 68 -6.96 10.44 0.75
C ASP A 68 -6.47 9.46 1.82
N LEU A 69 -6.01 8.26 1.45
CA LEU A 69 -5.44 7.30 2.40
C LEU A 69 -3.99 7.61 2.73
N ALA A 70 -3.25 8.26 1.84
CA ALA A 70 -1.79 8.44 1.97
C ALA A 70 -1.42 9.09 3.31
N TYR A 71 -0.56 8.46 4.09
CA TYR A 71 -0.06 9.04 5.33
C TYR A 71 0.99 10.11 5.00
N GLU A 72 0.69 11.36 5.34
CA GLU A 72 1.66 12.45 5.26
C GLU A 72 2.44 12.49 6.58
N ASN A 73 3.77 12.42 6.50
CA ASN A 73 4.62 12.45 7.68
C ASN A 73 4.45 13.79 8.40
N ARG A 74 3.82 13.76 9.58
CA ARG A 74 3.62 14.96 10.42
C ARG A 74 4.88 15.38 11.19
N SER A 75 5.96 14.63 11.10
CA SER A 75 7.23 15.00 11.71
C SER A 75 7.85 16.15 10.94
N LYS A 76 7.73 17.37 11.47
CA LYS A 76 8.65 18.44 11.13
C LYS A 76 10.01 18.05 11.71
N VAL A 77 10.98 17.74 10.85
CA VAL A 77 12.38 17.79 11.28
C VAL A 77 12.66 19.27 11.51
N THR A 78 12.62 19.69 12.77
CA THR A 78 13.29 20.93 13.18
C THR A 78 14.76 20.59 13.34
N ASP A 79 15.57 21.16 12.44
CA ASP A 79 17.01 21.32 12.64
C ASP A 79 17.32 22.09 13.94
#